data_AF-A0A7J4FYR9-F1
#
_entry.id   AF-A0A7J4FYR9-F1
#
_cell.length_a   1.000
_cell.length_b   1.000
_cell.length_c   1.000
_cell.angle_alpha   90.00
_cell.angle_beta   90.00
_cell.angle_gamma   90.00
#
_symmetry.space_group_name_H-M   'P 1'
#
loop_
_entity.id
_entity.type
_entity.pdbx_description
1 polymer ?
#
loop_
_entity_poly.entity_id
_entity_poly.type
_entity_poly.pdbx_seq_one_letter_code
_entity_poly.pdbx_strand_id
1 'polypeptide(L)' 'KERGIDASGVLVFPREKKRENLYLTPEIEKKFRRIFYEMGKISRLKNPPRAERKRYCKKCSYYDLCWV' A
#
# COMPACT_ATOMS: atom_id res chain seq x y z
N LYS A 1 -4.91 -4.47 17.29
CA LYS A 1 -5.16 -4.22 18.72
C LYS A 1 -6.63 -4.17 19.16
N GLU A 2 -7.60 -4.02 18.27
CA GLU A 2 -9.06 -4.10 18.62
C GLU A 2 -9.52 -5.49 19.12
N ARG A 3 -8.65 -6.52 19.00
CA ARG A 3 -8.83 -7.85 19.60
C ARG A 3 -7.78 -8.20 20.67
N GLY A 4 -6.97 -7.24 21.13
CA GLY A 4 -5.93 -7.49 22.14
C GLY A 4 -4.68 -8.26 21.68
N ILE A 5 -4.51 -8.50 20.38
CA ILE A 5 -3.38 -9.27 19.83
C ILE A 5 -2.21 -8.31 19.51
N ASP A 6 -1.06 -8.50 20.17
CA ASP A 6 0.23 -7.99 19.70
C ASP A 6 0.75 -8.93 18.61
N ALA A 7 0.61 -8.49 17.37
CA ALA A 7 0.97 -9.27 16.19
C ALA A 7 2.36 -8.86 15.69
N SER A 8 3.27 -9.83 15.68
CA SER A 8 4.51 -9.77 14.92
C SER A 8 4.38 -10.66 13.68
N GLY A 9 4.98 -10.22 12.57
CA GLY A 9 4.97 -10.96 11.31
C GLY A 9 6.37 -11.06 10.75
N VAL A 10 6.60 -12.03 9.88
CA VAL A 10 7.86 -12.14 9.14
C VAL A 10 7.59 -12.08 7.65
N LEU A 11 8.28 -11.18 6.95
CA LEU A 11 8.32 -11.21 5.50
C LEU A 11 9.49 -12.11 5.09
N VAL A 12 9.16 -13.17 4.36
CA VAL A 12 10.15 -14.07 3.77
C VAL A 12 10.22 -13.76 2.29
N PHE A 13 11.41 -13.43 1.81
CA PHE A 13 11.72 -13.21 0.40
C PHE A 13 12.55 -14.41 -0.08
N PRO A 14 11.93 -15.46 -0.67
CA PRO A 14 12.59 -16.74 -0.92
C PRO A 14 13.74 -16.65 -1.93
N ARG A 15 13.58 -15.83 -2.97
CA ARG A 15 14.59 -15.65 -4.02
C ARG A 15 15.84 -14.97 -3.49
N GLU A 16 15.65 -13.93 -2.68
CA GLU A 16 16.71 -13.13 -2.06
C GLU A 16 17.25 -13.77 -0.77
N LYS A 17 16.69 -14.92 -0.33
CA LYS A 17 16.95 -15.59 0.94
C LYS A 17 16.91 -14.65 2.15
N LYS A 18 16.10 -13.58 2.08
CA LYS A 18 15.98 -12.56 3.11
C LYS A 18 14.76 -12.82 3.99
N ARG A 19 14.92 -12.64 5.30
CA ARG A 19 13.83 -12.64 6.27
C ARG A 19 13.82 -11.30 7.00
N GLU A 20 12.66 -10.68 7.11
CA GLU A 20 12.49 -9.39 7.76
C GLU A 20 11.37 -9.47 8.79
N ASN A 21 11.72 -9.28 10.07
CA ASN A 21 10.75 -9.27 11.16
C ASN A 21 10.08 -7.90 11.20
N LEU A 22 8.76 -7.90 11.19
CA LEU A 22 7.94 -6.71 11.27
C LEU A 22 7.10 -6.72 12.53
N TYR A 23 7.08 -5.58 13.21
CA TYR A 23 6.27 -5.34 14.38
C TYR A 23 5.29 -4.22 14.07
N LEU A 24 4.04 -4.41 14.48
CA LEU A 24 3.01 -3.39 14.30
C LEU A 24 3.16 -2.31 15.38
N THR A 25 4.00 -1.31 15.11
CA THR A 25 4.21 -0.19 16.04
C THR A 25 3.04 0.81 15.98
N PRO A 26 2.81 1.62 17.03
CA PRO A 26 1.78 2.65 17.03
C PRO A 26 1.87 3.64 15.86
N GLU A 27 3.10 3.98 15.42
CA GLU A 27 3.36 4.88 14.30
C GLU A 27 2.94 4.25 12.97
N ILE A 28 3.28 2.96 12.79
CA ILE A 28 2.90 2.17 11.62
C ILE A 28 1.37 2.03 11.57
N GLU A 29 0.73 1.72 12.69
CA GLU A 29 -0.73 1.67 12.76
C GLU A 29 -1.39 3.01 12.37
N LYS A 30 -0.87 4.12 12.90
CA LYS A 30 -1.38 5.47 12.59
C LYS A 30 -1.20 5.77 11.10
N LYS A 31 -0.08 5.38 10.51
CA LYS A 31 0.19 5.51 9.07
C LYS A 31 -0.81 4.69 8.25
N PHE A 32 -1.06 3.43 8.62
CA PHE A 32 -2.05 2.59 7.94
C PHE A 32 -3.46 3.17 8.01
N ARG A 33 -3.91 3.63 9.19
CA ARG A 33 -5.21 4.29 9.36
C ARG A 33 -5.36 5.48 8.40
N ARG A 34 -4.31 6.31 8.28
CA ARG A 34 -4.30 7.44 7.33
C ARG A 34 -4.36 6.97 5.87
N ILE A 35 -3.59 5.94 5.50
CA ILE A 35 -3.59 5.39 4.15
C ILE A 35 -4.99 4.88 3.77
N PHE A 36 -5.63 4.09 4.64
CA PHE A 36 -6.97 3.56 4.37
C PHE A 36 -8.01 4.67 4.25
N TYR A 37 -7.92 5.70 5.09
CA TYR A 37 -8.79 6.87 5.00
C TYR A 37 -8.65 7.59 3.64
N GLU A 38 -7.42 7.88 3.21
CA GLU A 38 -7.18 8.54 1.91
C GLU A 38 -7.59 7.66 0.73
N MET A 39 -7.34 6.34 0.78
CA MET A 39 -7.82 5.41 -0.24
C MET A 39 -9.35 5.44 -0.38
N GLY A 40 -10.06 5.42 0.76
CA GLY A 40 -11.52 5.54 0.78
C GLY A 40 -12.01 6.85 0.18
N LYS A 41 -11.32 7.96 0.46
CA LYS A 41 -11.62 9.27 -0.13
C LYS A 41 -11.44 9.26 -1.66
N ILE A 42 -10.32 8.73 -2.16
CA ILE A 42 -10.03 8.64 -3.61
C ILE A 42 -11.06 7.75 -4.32
N SER A 43 -11.42 6.62 -3.72
CA SER A 43 -12.38 5.68 -4.31
C SER A 43 -13.80 6.24 -4.45
N ARG A 44 -14.15 7.30 -3.71
CA ARG A 44 -15.47 7.96 -3.75
C ARG A 44 -15.51 9.16 -4.69
N LEU A 45 -14.39 9.52 -5.32
CA LEU A 45 -14.38 10.59 -6.30
C LEU A 45 -15.24 10.19 -7.50
N LYS A 46 -16.05 11.13 -7.99
CA LYS A 46 -16.89 10.91 -9.19
C LYS A 46 -16.04 10.54 -10.42
N ASN A 47 -14.84 11.11 -10.51
CA ASN A 47 -13.87 10.85 -11.56
C ASN A 47 -12.53 10.48 -10.92
N PRO A 48 -11.72 9.63 -11.59
CA PRO A 48 -10.39 9.31 -11.10
C PRO A 48 -9.52 10.57 -10.98
N PRO A 49 -8.57 10.61 -10.03
CA PRO A 49 -7.61 11.70 -9.94
C PRO A 49 -6.76 11.78 -11.22
N ARG A 50 -6.22 12.98 -11.48
CA ARG A 50 -5.35 13.20 -12.65
C ARG A 50 -4.18 12.22 -12.63
N ALA A 51 -3.98 11.50 -13.73
CA ALA A 51 -2.87 10.59 -13.89
C ALA A 51 -1.54 11.38 -13.94
N GLU A 52 -0.55 10.89 -13.20
CA GLU A 52 0.82 11.43 -13.20
C GLU A 52 1.79 10.36 -13.70
N ARG A 53 2.70 10.75 -14.60
CA ARG A 53 3.65 9.81 -15.18
C ARG A 53 4.78 9.51 -14.20
N LYS A 54 4.84 8.26 -13.75
CA LYS A 54 5.82 7.75 -12.77
C LYS A 54 6.82 6.82 -13.45
N ARG A 55 7.96 6.59 -12.79
CA ARG A 55 9.06 5.74 -13.31
C ARG A 55 8.60 4.33 -13.68
N TYR A 56 7.62 3.79 -12.96
CA TYR A 56 7.09 2.45 -13.18
C TYR A 56 5.95 2.39 -14.22
N CYS A 57 5.43 3.52 -14.71
CA CYS A 57 4.28 3.52 -15.63
C CYS A 57 4.53 2.68 -16.89
N LYS A 58 5.76 2.71 -17.45
CA LYS A 58 6.12 1.94 -18.64
C LYS A 58 5.93 0.42 -18.50
N LYS A 59 5.94 -0.11 -17.27
CA LYS A 59 5.76 -1.54 -16.95
C LYS A 59 4.45 -1.78 -16.19
N CYS A 60 3.61 -0.77 -16.03
CA CYS A 60 2.37 -0.87 -15.28
C CYS A 60 1.33 -1.61 -16.12
N SER A 61 0.68 -2.63 -15.56
CA SER A 61 -0.39 -3.38 -16.24
C SER A 61 -1.59 -2.51 -16.64
N TYR A 62 -1.73 -1.32 -16.04
CA TYR A 62 -2.80 -0.37 -16.34
C TYR A 62 -2.36 0.80 -17.22
N TYR A 63 -1.20 0.71 -17.89
CA TYR A 63 -0.66 1.81 -18.69
C TYR A 63 -1.68 2.32 -19.72
N ASP A 64 -2.31 1.40 -20.45
CA ASP A 64 -3.26 1.74 -21.50
C ASP A 64 -4.51 2.42 -20.94
N LEU A 65 -4.96 2.07 -19.74
CA LEU A 65 -6.12 2.72 -19.11
C LEU A 65 -5.85 4.18 -18.69
N CYS A 66 -4.59 4.55 -18.48
CA CYS A 66 -4.23 5.88 -18.01
C CYS A 66 -3.76 6.82 -19.13
N TRP A 67 -3.26 6.29 -20.26
CA TRP A 67 -2.52 7.06 -21.27
C TRP A 67 -2.92 6.82 -22.72
N VAL A 68 -3.84 5.89 -22.99
CA VAL A 68 -4.52 5.74 -24.28
C VAL A 68 -5.80 6.55 -24.24
#